data_AF-A0A926YAE4-F1
#
_entry.id   AF-A0A926YAE4-F1
#
_cell.length_a   1.000
_cell.length_b   1.000
_cell.length_c   1.000
_cell.angle_alpha   90.00
_cell.angle_beta   90.00
_cell.angle_gamma   90.00
#
_symmetry.space_group_name_H-M   'P 1'
#
loop_
_entity.id
_entity.type
_entity.pdbx_description
1 polymer ?
#
loop_
_entity_poly.entity_id
_entity_poly.type
_entity_poly.pdbx_seq_one_letter_code
_entity_poly.pdbx_strand_id
1 'polypeptide(L)' 'MGFADLSIAEIAADYNLSVEEVFQLCDRLGIAYKTEKTRLALEDAKAIMSKILSQRQHSDTDGGDSLA' A
#
# COMPACT_ATOMS: atom_id res chain seq x y z
N MET A 1 -17.74 2.05 -16.68
CA MET A 1 -16.41 1.44 -16.44
C MET A 1 -16.02 1.82 -15.03
N GLY A 2 -16.16 0.89 -14.08
CA GLY A 2 -16.15 1.21 -12.64
C GLY A 2 -14.74 1.50 -12.15
N PHE A 3 -14.52 2.72 -11.68
CA PHE A 3 -13.32 3.09 -10.94
C PHE A 3 -13.31 2.27 -9.66
N ALA A 4 -12.46 1.25 -9.62
CA ALA A 4 -12.49 0.21 -8.60
C ALA A 4 -12.45 0.83 -7.20
N ASP A 5 -13.52 0.58 -6.45
CA ASP A 5 -13.68 0.96 -5.05
C ASP A 5 -12.97 -0.08 -4.17
N LEU A 6 -11.65 -0.17 -4.34
CA LEU A 6 -10.82 -1.12 -3.61
C LEU A 6 -10.86 -0.82 -2.13
N SER A 7 -11.12 -1.86 -1.36
CA SER A 7 -11.08 -1.79 0.10
C SER A 7 -9.66 -2.06 0.58
N ILE A 8 -9.32 -1.56 1.77
CA ILE A 8 -8.01 -1.80 2.39
C ILE A 8 -7.71 -3.30 2.49
N ALA A 9 -8.70 -4.13 2.82
CA ALA A 9 -8.57 -5.58 2.87
C ALA A 9 -8.23 -6.19 1.50
N GLU A 10 -8.78 -5.66 0.41
CA GLU A 10 -8.49 -6.12 -0.95
C GLU A 10 -7.05 -5.77 -1.34
N ILE A 11 -6.60 -4.55 -1.04
CA ILE A 11 -5.22 -4.13 -1.28
C ILE A 11 -4.25 -4.98 -0.44
N ALA A 12 -4.56 -5.19 0.84
CA ALA A 12 -3.75 -6.05 1.70
C ALA A 12 -3.63 -7.47 1.13
N ALA A 13 -4.75 -8.05 0.69
CA ALA A 13 -4.76 -9.39 0.08
C ALA A 13 -3.96 -9.44 -1.23
N ASP A 14 -4.13 -8.46 -2.11
CA ASP A 14 -3.46 -8.38 -3.43
C ASP A 14 -1.93 -8.30 -3.29
N TYR A 15 -1.46 -7.51 -2.33
CA TYR A 15 -0.01 -7.33 -2.07
C TYR A 15 0.58 -8.37 -1.10
N ASN A 16 -0.26 -9.28 -0.58
CA ASN A 16 0.08 -10.24 0.47
C ASN A 16 0.63 -9.55 1.74
N LEU A 17 0.02 -8.42 2.09
CA LEU A 17 0.34 -7.63 3.28
C LEU A 17 -0.75 -7.78 4.33
N SER A 18 -0.42 -7.38 5.56
CA SER A 18 -1.41 -7.26 6.62
C SER A 18 -2.17 -5.94 6.53
N VAL A 19 -3.44 -5.93 6.94
CA VAL A 19 -4.26 -4.71 7.01
C VAL A 19 -3.58 -3.61 7.84
N GLU A 20 -2.82 -3.99 8.87
CA GLU A 20 -2.05 -3.08 9.71
C GLU A 20 -0.98 -2.30 8.94
N GLU A 21 -0.24 -2.96 8.04
CA GLU A 21 0.75 -2.30 7.17
C GLU A 21 0.06 -1.27 6.26
N VAL A 22 -1.09 -1.64 5.70
CA VAL A 22 -1.87 -0.74 4.85
C VAL A 22 -2.44 0.43 5.66
N PHE A 23 -2.87 0.21 6.90
CA PHE A 23 -3.31 1.29 7.79
C PHE A 23 -2.18 2.28 8.10
N GLN A 24 -0.96 1.78 8.37
CA GLN A 24 0.19 2.67 8.56
C GLN A 24 0.49 3.50 7.32
N LEU A 25 0.32 2.93 6.12
CA LEU A 25 0.45 3.67 4.86
C LEU A 25 -0.65 4.71 4.72
N CYS A 26 -1.90 4.37 5.03
CA CYS A 26 -3.01 5.32 5.03
C CYS A 26 -2.76 6.48 5.98
N ASP A 27 -2.29 6.22 7.21
CA ASP A 27 -1.97 7.24 8.21
C ASP A 27 -0.86 8.19 7.72
N ARG A 28 0.23 7.63 7.17
CA ARG A 28 1.34 8.42 6.59
C ARG A 28 0.91 9.27 5.40
N LEU A 29 -0.06 8.80 4.62
CA LEU A 29 -0.60 9.51 3.45
C LEU A 29 -1.70 10.50 3.83
N GLY A 30 -2.19 10.48 5.09
CA GLY A 30 -3.32 11.30 5.53
C GLY A 30 -4.66 10.86 4.95
N ILE A 31 -4.78 9.59 4.57
CA ILE A 31 -5.99 9.02 3.97
C ILE A 31 -7.01 8.74 5.08
N ALA A 32 -8.24 9.20 4.90
CA ALA A 32 -9.30 8.95 5.86
C ALA A 32 -9.86 7.53 5.69
N TYR A 33 -9.52 6.63 6.62
CA TYR A 33 -10.05 5.27 6.69
C TYR A 33 -10.86 5.04 7.97
N LYS A 34 -11.89 4.19 7.91
CA LYS A 34 -12.69 3.79 9.10
C LYS A 34 -12.45 2.33 9.50
N THR A 35 -12.33 1.46 8.51
CA THR A 35 -12.25 -0.01 8.67
C THR A 35 -11.53 -0.62 7.46
N GLU A 36 -11.13 -1.88 7.58
CA GLU A 36 -10.54 -2.66 6.48
C GLU A 36 -11.44 -2.77 5.23
N LYS A 37 -12.76 -2.63 5.41
CA LYS A 37 -13.77 -2.61 4.33
C LYS A 37 -14.10 -1.20 3.84
N THR A 38 -13.33 -0.20 4.28
CA THR A 38 -13.49 1.17 3.78
C THR A 38 -13.05 1.21 2.34
N ARG A 39 -13.99 1.57 1.46
CA ARG A 39 -13.73 1.81 0.04
C ARG A 39 -12.91 3.09 -0.09
N LEU A 40 -11.69 2.94 -0.57
CA LEU A 40 -10.80 4.07 -0.81
C LEU A 40 -11.13 4.71 -2.16
N ALA A 41 -10.86 6.00 -2.28
CA ALA A 41 -10.87 6.65 -3.59
C ALA A 41 -9.74 6.07 -4.44
N LEU A 42 -9.91 6.11 -5.77
CA LEU A 42 -8.88 5.61 -6.69
C LEU A 42 -7.52 6.30 -6.48
N GLU A 43 -7.55 7.60 -6.18
CA GLU A 43 -6.35 8.41 -5.91
C GLU A 43 -5.60 7.90 -4.67
N ASP A 44 -6.33 7.64 -3.58
CA ASP A 44 -5.81 7.10 -2.32
C ASP A 44 -5.27 5.68 -2.49
N ALA A 45 -6.05 4.80 -3.14
CA ALA A 45 -5.65 3.42 -3.40
C ALA A 45 -4.36 3.37 -4.23
N LYS A 46 -4.24 4.24 -5.26
CA LYS A 46 -3.04 4.35 -6.08
C LYS A 46 -1.83 4.84 -5.28
N ALA A 47 -2.02 5.80 -4.37
CA ALA A 47 -0.95 6.30 -3.50
C ALA A 47 -0.40 5.19 -2.59
N ILE A 48 -1.28 4.40 -1.98
CA ILE A 48 -0.90 3.23 -1.16
C ILE A 48 -0.11 2.21 -1.98
N MET A 49 -0.65 1.78 -3.12
CA MET A 49 0.01 0.81 -4.00
C MET A 49 1.40 1.29 -4.43
N SER A 50 1.50 2.55 -4.85
CA SER A 50 2.78 3.16 -5.21
C SER A 50 3.77 3.17 -4.05
N LYS A 51 3.30 3.36 -2.82
CA LYS A 51 4.15 3.35 -1.63
C LYS A 51 4.60 1.94 -1.26
N ILE A 52 3.72 0.94 -1.36
CA ILE A 52 4.06 -0.48 -1.18
C ILE A 52 5.16 -0.89 -2.16
N LEU A 53 4.99 -0.59 -3.45
CA LEU A 53 5.97 -0.91 -4.49
C LEU A 53 7.32 -0.23 -4.22
N SER A 54 7.28 1.04 -3.81
CA SER A 54 8.48 1.80 -3.48
C SER A 54 9.19 1.28 -2.22
N GLN A 55 8.45 0.82 -1.21
CA GLN A 55 9.03 0.19 -0.01
C GLN A 55 9.66 -1.16 -0.34
N ARG A 56 8.98 -2.02 -1.13
CA ARG A 56 9.51 -3.31 -1.56
C ARG A 56 10.83 -3.15 -2.32
N GLN A 57 10.88 -2.17 -3.21
CA GLN A 57 12.09 -1.88 -3.99
C GLN A 57 13.27 -1.41 -3.12
N HIS A 58 13.00 -0.74 -2.00
CA HIS A 58 14.04 -0.31 -1.07
C HIS A 58 14.52 -1.46 -0.17
N SER A 59 13.64 -2.41 0.17
CA SER A 59 14.00 -3.58 0.97
C SER A 59 14.93 -4.56 0.24
N ASP A 60 14.96 -4.55 -1.10
CA ASP A 60 15.91 -5.33 -1.91
C ASP A 60 17.30 -4.65 -2.05
N THR A 61 17.51 -3.44 -1.51
CA THR A 61 18.81 -2.72 -1.61
C THR A 61 19.59 -2.67 -0.29
N ASP A 62 19.28 -3.52 0.70
CA ASP A 62 20.14 -3.77 1.87
C ASP A 62 21.00 -5.05 1.69
N GLY A 63 21.36 -5.38 0.45
CA GLY A 63 22.12 -6.59 0.15
C GLY A 63 22.68 -6.63 -1.25
N GLY A 64 23.64 -5.75 -1.59
CA GLY A 64 24.44 -5.97 -2.78
C GLY A 64 25.08 -4.77 -3.48
N ASP A 65 25.51 -3.73 -2.76
CA ASP A 65 26.67 -2.96 -3.24
C ASP A 65 27.89 -3.39 -2.42
N SER A 66 28.57 -4.43 -2.90
CA SER A 66 29.98 -4.68 -2.58
C SER A 66 30.73 -4.73 -3.89
N LEU A 67 31.30 -3.58 -4.23
CA LEU A 67 32.45 -3.47 -5.14
C LEU A 67 33.55 -4.46 -4.73
N ALA A 68 33.92 -5.36 -5.63
CA ALA A 68 35.28 -5.87 -5.81
C ALA A 68 35.43 -6.51 -7.19
#